data_AF-A0A7V9BYD3-F1
#
_entry.id   AF-A0A7V9BYD3-F1
#
_cell.length_a   1.000
_cell.length_b   1.000
_cell.length_c   1.000
_cell.angle_alpha   90.00
_cell.angle_beta   90.00
_cell.angle_gamma   90.00
#
_symmetry.space_group_name_H-M   'P 1'
#
loop_
_entity.id
_entity.type
_entity.pdbx_description
1 polymer ?
#
loop_
_entity_poly.entity_id
_entity_poly.type
_entity_poly.pdbx_seq_one_letter_code
_entity_poly.pdbx_strand_id
1 'polypeptide(L)'
;MRLGINFGYQDWGAGLGKAVELAQEAERLGFHSAWTAEAYGTDGITPLTWLAAHTEKLNVGSAIMQMPARTPAMTAMTAATLDLMTGGRFLLGLGLSGPQVVEGWHGQPYGKPLAKTREYVDIVRTILAREAPLEHHGEHYDIPYTGTDATGLGKPLKIIVHPRRADIPIYLAAIGPKNVELAAEIADGWLPIFFSPYRLKDAYGA
;
A
#
# COMPACT_ATOMS: atom_id res chain seq x y z
N MET A 1 19.58 -5.12 11.98
CA MET A 1 18.16 -5.02 12.38
C MET A 1 17.75 -3.54 12.36
N ARG A 2 16.58 -3.20 11.80
CA ARG A 2 16.02 -1.84 11.77
C ARG A 2 14.74 -1.83 12.61
N LEU A 3 14.50 -0.76 13.37
CA LEU A 3 13.30 -0.62 14.18
C LEU A 3 12.29 0.28 13.47
N GLY A 4 11.01 -0.08 13.54
CA GLY A 4 9.90 0.74 13.06
C GLY A 4 8.83 0.85 14.13
N ILE A 5 8.09 1.95 14.12
CA ILE A 5 6.95 2.17 15.01
C ILE A 5 5.65 2.04 14.22
N ASN A 6 4.67 1.30 14.74
CA ASN A 6 3.36 1.16 14.13
C ASN A 6 2.31 1.81 15.03
N PHE A 7 1.56 2.75 14.47
CA PHE A 7 0.52 3.50 15.17
C PHE A 7 -0.82 2.75 15.21
N GLY A 8 -1.01 1.69 14.40
CA GLY A 8 -2.21 0.86 14.41
C GLY A 8 -3.49 1.66 14.11
N TYR A 9 -4.61 1.21 14.69
CA TYR A 9 -5.94 1.81 14.54
C TYR A 9 -6.21 2.85 15.65
N GLN A 10 -5.42 3.92 15.67
CA GLN A 10 -5.61 5.00 16.64
C GLN A 10 -6.84 5.85 16.34
N ASP A 11 -7.43 6.43 17.39
CA ASP A 11 -8.31 7.58 17.25
C ASP A 11 -7.45 8.83 16.99
N TRP A 12 -7.26 9.11 15.71
CA TRP A 12 -6.47 10.24 15.25
C TRP A 12 -7.13 11.59 15.58
N GLY A 13 -8.42 11.64 15.92
CA GLY A 13 -9.10 12.88 16.31
C GLY A 13 -8.66 13.36 17.70
N ALA A 14 -8.46 12.43 18.65
CA ALA A 14 -8.03 12.74 20.00
C ALA A 14 -6.50 12.62 20.22
N GLY A 15 -5.80 11.86 19.37
CA GLY A 15 -4.41 11.46 19.59
C GLY A 15 -3.35 12.14 18.71
N LEU A 16 -3.73 12.99 17.75
CA LEU A 16 -2.80 13.43 16.69
C LEU A 16 -1.53 14.12 17.21
N GLY A 17 -1.65 15.04 18.16
CA GLY A 17 -0.49 15.76 18.73
C GLY A 17 0.51 14.80 19.37
N LYS A 18 0.02 13.87 20.20
CA LYS A 18 0.86 12.86 20.84
C LYS A 18 1.49 11.90 19.83
N ALA A 19 0.79 11.59 18.74
CA ALA A 19 1.34 10.75 17.68
C ALA A 19 2.50 11.44 16.94
N VAL A 20 2.40 12.76 16.72
CA VAL A 20 3.49 13.56 16.14
C VAL A 20 4.70 13.59 17.08
N GLU A 21 4.51 13.89 18.36
CA GLU A 21 5.59 13.89 19.36
C GLU A 21 6.31 12.53 19.38
N LEU A 22 5.55 11.43 19.34
CA LEU A 22 6.10 10.08 19.32
C LEU A 22 6.86 9.78 18.03
N ALA A 23 6.39 10.25 16.88
CA ALA A 23 7.09 10.09 15.61
C ALA A 23 8.42 10.88 15.58
N GLN A 24 8.42 12.10 16.10
CA GLN A 24 9.62 12.92 16.24
C GLN A 24 10.63 12.30 17.21
N GLU A 25 10.16 11.75 18.33
CA GLU A 25 11.03 11.04 19.26
C GLU A 25 11.58 9.75 18.66
N ALA A 26 10.77 8.98 17.92
CA ALA A 26 11.24 7.82 17.19
C ALA A 26 12.34 8.19 16.18
N GLU A 27 12.16 9.28 15.43
CA GLU A 27 13.17 9.83 14.53
C GLU A 27 14.46 10.23 15.28
N ARG A 28 14.34 10.94 16.40
CA ARG A 28 15.48 11.34 17.24
C ARG A 28 16.26 10.13 17.77
N LEU A 29 15.57 9.05 18.11
CA LEU A 29 16.14 7.78 18.56
C LEU A 29 16.70 6.91 17.42
N GLY A 30 16.54 7.33 16.17
CA GLY A 30 17.07 6.63 15.00
C GLY A 30 16.22 5.44 14.53
N PHE A 31 14.91 5.45 14.82
CA PHE A 31 13.98 4.52 14.18
C PHE A 31 14.03 4.71 12.67
N HIS A 32 13.89 3.60 11.95
CA HIS A 32 13.93 3.61 10.49
C HIS A 32 12.62 4.12 9.90
N SER A 33 11.48 3.75 10.49
CA SER A 33 10.16 4.02 9.90
C SER A 33 9.02 4.19 10.92
N ALA A 34 8.00 4.94 10.51
CA ALA A 34 6.69 5.02 11.14
C ALA A 34 5.61 4.47 10.18
N TRP A 35 4.64 3.75 10.74
CA TRP A 35 3.59 3.09 9.97
C TRP A 35 2.19 3.41 10.50
N THR A 36 1.26 3.73 9.61
CA THR A 36 -0.17 3.86 9.92
C THR A 36 -0.95 2.67 9.38
N ALA A 37 -2.09 2.35 9.98
CA ALA A 37 -2.95 1.27 9.51
C ALA A 37 -4.28 1.82 8.97
N GLU A 38 -4.88 1.07 8.05
CA GLU A 38 -6.20 1.36 7.49
C GLU A 38 -7.14 0.17 7.74
N ALA A 39 -8.37 0.49 8.13
CA ALA A 39 -9.51 -0.42 8.22
C ALA A 39 -10.78 0.41 7.95
N TYR A 40 -11.90 0.11 8.62
CA TYR A 40 -13.18 0.80 8.48
C TYR A 40 -13.36 1.94 9.53
N GLY A 41 -12.28 2.65 9.84
CA GLY A 41 -12.25 3.77 10.79
C GLY A 41 -11.64 5.01 10.14
N THR A 42 -10.43 5.40 10.58
CA THR A 42 -9.63 6.42 9.90
C THR A 42 -8.93 5.83 8.68
N ASP A 43 -8.81 6.62 7.60
CA ASP A 43 -8.02 6.24 6.44
C ASP A 43 -6.52 6.19 6.79
N GLY A 44 -5.75 5.38 6.06
CA GLY A 44 -4.33 5.18 6.36
C GLY A 44 -3.41 6.32 5.93
N ILE A 45 -3.82 7.18 5.00
CA ILE A 45 -2.93 8.12 4.31
C ILE A 45 -2.95 9.51 4.94
N THR A 46 -4.11 10.01 5.36
CA THR A 46 -4.25 11.32 6.00
C THR A 46 -3.36 11.45 7.24
N PRO A 47 -3.45 10.56 8.26
CA PRO A 47 -2.57 10.64 9.41
C PRO A 47 -1.09 10.40 9.05
N LEU A 48 -0.81 9.52 8.09
CA LEU A 48 0.57 9.26 7.65
C LEU A 48 1.21 10.51 7.07
N THR A 49 0.48 11.23 6.23
CA THR A 49 0.93 12.49 5.62
C THR A 49 1.19 13.54 6.69
N TRP A 50 0.33 13.59 7.72
CA TRP A 50 0.52 14.48 8.85
C TRP A 50 1.80 14.18 9.63
N LEU A 51 2.08 12.91 9.95
CA LEU A 51 3.33 12.49 10.58
C LEU A 51 4.54 12.79 9.68
N ALA A 52 4.41 12.56 8.38
CA ALA A 52 5.47 12.78 7.41
C ALA A 52 5.86 14.25 7.26
N ALA A 53 4.91 15.17 7.41
CA ALA A 53 5.13 16.61 7.40
C ALA A 53 5.85 17.13 8.65
N HIS A 54 5.82 16.37 9.75
CA HIS A 54 6.46 16.73 11.03
C HIS A 54 7.75 15.94 11.31
N THR A 55 8.27 15.22 10.32
CA THR A 55 9.51 14.43 10.37
C THR A 55 10.33 14.65 9.11
N GLU A 56 11.66 14.57 9.19
CA GLU A 56 12.54 14.93 8.07
C GLU A 56 13.25 13.72 7.43
N LYS A 57 13.54 12.68 8.21
CA LYS A 57 14.40 11.53 7.89
C LYS A 57 13.69 10.20 8.05
N LEU A 58 12.70 10.13 8.94
CA LEU A 58 11.94 8.92 9.25
C LEU A 58 11.21 8.43 8.00
N ASN A 59 11.38 7.16 7.61
CA ASN A 59 10.54 6.62 6.55
C ASN A 59 9.09 6.53 7.02
N VAL A 60 8.14 6.74 6.12
CA VAL A 60 6.72 6.69 6.45
C VAL A 60 6.05 5.66 5.56
N GLY A 61 5.30 4.73 6.13
CA GLY A 61 4.66 3.69 5.35
C GLY A 61 3.23 3.39 5.75
N SER A 62 2.49 2.85 4.79
CA SER A 62 1.17 2.27 5.06
C SER A 62 1.32 0.81 5.48
N ALA A 63 0.72 0.40 6.58
CA ALA A 63 0.65 -0.99 7.06
C ALA A 63 -0.80 -1.34 7.43
N ILE A 64 -1.74 -1.30 6.48
CA ILE A 64 -1.57 -1.22 5.02
C ILE A 64 -2.53 -0.20 4.40
N MET A 65 -2.33 0.14 3.13
CA MET A 65 -3.38 0.69 2.27
C MET A 65 -4.26 -0.46 1.78
N GLN A 66 -5.56 -0.36 1.99
CA GLN A 66 -6.51 -1.35 1.50
C GLN A 66 -6.68 -1.22 -0.02
N MET A 67 -6.35 -2.28 -0.76
CA MET A 67 -6.60 -2.36 -2.20
C MET A 67 -8.08 -2.17 -2.58
N PRO A 68 -9.10 -2.68 -1.87
CA PRO A 68 -10.50 -2.43 -2.24
C PRO A 68 -10.95 -0.97 -2.08
N ALA A 69 -10.24 -0.16 -1.29
CA ALA A 69 -10.59 1.24 -1.08
C ALA A 69 -10.20 2.15 -2.25
N ARG A 70 -9.35 1.67 -3.18
CA ARG A 70 -8.72 2.49 -4.22
C ARG A 70 -8.47 1.69 -5.49
N THR A 71 -8.69 2.27 -6.66
CA THR A 71 -8.16 1.70 -7.91
C THR A 71 -6.62 1.65 -7.87
N PRO A 72 -5.96 0.73 -8.59
CA PRO A 72 -4.50 0.70 -8.63
C PRO A 72 -3.91 2.01 -9.17
N ALA A 73 -4.60 2.68 -10.10
CA ALA A 73 -4.20 4.00 -10.58
C ALA A 73 -4.23 5.08 -9.49
N MET A 74 -5.28 5.12 -8.66
CA MET A 74 -5.34 6.04 -7.52
C MET A 74 -4.23 5.74 -6.51
N THR A 75 -3.97 4.47 -6.22
CA THR A 75 -2.87 4.08 -5.32
C THR A 75 -1.50 4.53 -5.84
N ALA A 76 -1.23 4.35 -7.13
CA ALA A 76 0.01 4.84 -7.74
C ALA A 76 0.14 6.37 -7.67
N MET A 77 -0.95 7.11 -7.94
CA MET A 77 -0.97 8.57 -7.79
C MET A 77 -0.69 9.01 -6.35
N THR A 78 -1.32 8.37 -5.37
CA THR A 78 -1.07 8.63 -3.95
C THR A 78 0.38 8.34 -3.58
N ALA A 79 0.93 7.19 -4.00
CA ALA A 79 2.30 6.81 -3.72
C ALA A 79 3.31 7.80 -4.34
N ALA A 80 3.12 8.19 -5.61
CA ALA A 80 3.95 9.20 -6.28
C ALA A 80 3.91 10.56 -5.57
N THR A 81 2.73 10.96 -5.10
CA THR A 81 2.55 12.24 -4.39
C THR A 81 3.27 12.21 -3.04
N LEU A 82 3.11 11.14 -2.25
CA LEU A 82 3.81 10.97 -0.98
C LEU A 82 5.32 10.85 -1.19
N ASP A 83 5.76 10.16 -2.23
CA ASP A 83 7.17 10.06 -2.58
C ASP A 83 7.79 11.44 -2.84
N LEU A 84 7.10 12.30 -3.58
CA LEU A 84 7.50 13.69 -3.80
C LEU A 84 7.49 14.50 -2.50
N MET A 85 6.37 14.50 -1.76
CA MET A 85 6.20 15.30 -0.55
C MET A 85 7.16 14.92 0.57
N THR A 86 7.53 13.65 0.65
CA THR A 86 8.42 13.13 1.69
C THR A 86 9.88 13.15 1.28
N GLY A 87 10.21 13.57 0.06
CA GLY A 87 11.58 13.53 -0.45
C GLY A 87 12.11 12.10 -0.64
N GLY A 88 11.24 11.14 -0.97
CA GLY A 88 11.61 9.75 -1.23
C GLY A 88 11.63 8.84 0.00
N ARG A 89 10.84 9.16 1.04
CA ARG A 89 10.78 8.39 2.29
C ARG A 89 9.55 7.47 2.40
N PHE A 90 8.65 7.51 1.43
CA PHE A 90 7.42 6.73 1.46
C PHE A 90 7.66 5.22 1.23
N LEU A 91 6.96 4.36 1.98
CA LEU A 91 6.96 2.91 1.85
C LEU A 91 5.52 2.43 1.63
N LEU A 92 5.24 1.81 0.49
CA LEU A 92 3.88 1.45 0.11
C LEU A 92 3.53 0.04 0.62
N GLY A 93 2.90 -0.08 1.78
CA GLY A 93 2.30 -1.36 2.17
C GLY A 93 0.87 -1.50 1.69
N LEU A 94 0.55 -2.63 1.07
CA LEU A 94 -0.76 -2.96 0.50
C LEU A 94 -1.34 -4.21 1.16
N GLY A 95 -2.68 -4.26 1.24
CA GLY A 95 -3.39 -5.43 1.72
C GLY A 95 -4.74 -5.59 1.05
N LEU A 96 -5.11 -6.85 0.81
CA LEU A 96 -6.33 -7.20 0.10
C LEU A 96 -7.59 -7.08 0.97
N SER A 97 -7.40 -7.06 2.30
CA SER A 97 -8.47 -7.14 3.31
C SER A 97 -9.24 -8.48 3.28
N GLY A 98 -10.20 -8.65 4.21
CA GLY A 98 -11.10 -9.81 4.22
C GLY A 98 -12.45 -9.51 3.55
N PRO A 99 -13.27 -10.54 3.23
CA PRO A 99 -14.58 -10.37 2.60
C PRO A 99 -15.50 -9.40 3.36
N GLN A 100 -15.46 -9.41 4.69
CA GLN A 100 -16.23 -8.48 5.53
C GLN A 100 -15.98 -7.01 5.17
N VAL A 101 -14.74 -6.63 4.88
CA VAL A 101 -14.38 -5.25 4.53
C VAL A 101 -14.55 -5.01 3.03
N VAL A 102 -14.16 -5.97 2.20
CA VAL A 102 -14.26 -5.83 0.74
C VAL A 102 -15.72 -5.71 0.30
N GLU A 103 -16.59 -6.63 0.75
CA GLU A 103 -17.99 -6.70 0.36
C GLU A 103 -18.86 -5.82 1.25
N GLY A 104 -18.68 -5.91 2.57
CA GLY A 104 -19.55 -5.23 3.54
C GLY A 104 -19.31 -3.73 3.67
N TRP A 105 -18.08 -3.26 3.44
CA TRP A 105 -17.72 -1.85 3.61
C TRP A 105 -17.50 -1.14 2.27
N HIS A 106 -16.74 -1.74 1.36
CA HIS A 106 -16.45 -1.13 0.06
C HIS A 106 -17.44 -1.53 -1.06
N GLY A 107 -18.34 -2.49 -0.81
CA GLY A 107 -19.34 -2.92 -1.80
C GLY A 107 -18.73 -3.54 -3.05
N GLN A 108 -17.52 -4.11 -2.95
CA GLN A 108 -16.81 -4.74 -4.07
C GLN A 108 -16.86 -6.26 -3.95
N PRO A 109 -16.85 -7.01 -5.06
CA PRO A 109 -16.72 -8.46 -5.00
C PRO A 109 -15.34 -8.86 -4.45
N TYR A 110 -15.31 -9.88 -3.57
CA TYR A 110 -14.06 -10.41 -3.05
C TYR A 110 -13.21 -11.11 -4.13
N GLY A 111 -13.85 -11.93 -4.97
CA GLY A 111 -13.25 -12.49 -6.19
C GLY A 111 -12.05 -13.43 -5.94
N LYS A 112 -11.05 -13.36 -6.83
CA LYS A 112 -9.82 -14.16 -6.79
C LYS A 112 -8.66 -13.33 -6.22
N PRO A 113 -8.37 -13.42 -4.92
CA PRO A 113 -7.49 -12.45 -4.24
C PRO A 113 -6.04 -12.48 -4.74
N LEU A 114 -5.51 -13.65 -5.12
CA LEU A 114 -4.12 -13.79 -5.59
C LEU A 114 -3.92 -13.11 -6.96
N ALA A 115 -4.78 -13.44 -7.93
CA ALA A 115 -4.73 -12.84 -9.27
C ALA A 115 -4.95 -11.32 -9.20
N LYS A 116 -5.95 -10.89 -8.43
CA LYS A 116 -6.23 -9.47 -8.21
C LYS A 116 -5.05 -8.72 -7.59
N THR A 117 -4.38 -9.30 -6.59
CA THR A 117 -3.20 -8.70 -5.96
C THR A 117 -2.05 -8.55 -6.95
N ARG A 118 -1.80 -9.58 -7.79
CA ARG A 118 -0.77 -9.55 -8.81
C ARG A 118 -1.01 -8.44 -9.83
N GLU A 119 -2.20 -8.38 -10.42
CA GLU A 119 -2.55 -7.33 -11.38
C GLU A 119 -2.49 -5.94 -10.73
N TYR A 120 -2.95 -5.80 -9.49
CA TYR A 120 -2.90 -4.52 -8.78
C TYR A 120 -1.48 -3.99 -8.60
N VAL A 121 -0.56 -4.86 -8.12
CA VAL A 121 0.84 -4.49 -7.92
C VAL A 121 1.53 -4.19 -9.25
N ASP A 122 1.26 -4.99 -10.28
CA ASP A 122 1.82 -4.79 -11.62
C ASP A 122 1.41 -3.44 -12.23
N ILE A 123 0.12 -3.08 -12.14
CA ILE A 123 -0.37 -1.78 -12.59
C ILE A 123 0.27 -0.65 -11.79
N VAL A 124 0.35 -0.77 -10.45
CA VAL A 124 0.98 0.26 -9.61
C VAL A 124 2.44 0.47 -10.02
N ARG A 125 3.21 -0.61 -10.19
CA ARG A 125 4.62 -0.53 -10.63
C ARG A 125 4.73 0.07 -12.02
N THR A 126 3.89 -0.33 -12.97
CA THR A 126 3.89 0.20 -14.34
C THR A 126 3.65 1.71 -14.37
N ILE A 127 2.68 2.20 -13.59
CA ILE A 127 2.41 3.64 -13.48
C ILE A 127 3.59 4.40 -12.87
N LEU A 128 4.19 3.86 -11.79
CA LEU A 128 5.31 4.50 -11.10
C LEU A 128 6.60 4.51 -11.92
N ALA A 129 6.88 3.41 -12.64
CA ALA A 129 8.02 3.29 -13.55
C ALA A 129 7.92 4.33 -14.67
N ARG A 130 6.70 4.63 -15.12
CA ARG A 130 6.42 5.72 -16.04
C ARG A 130 7.24 5.60 -17.34
N GLU A 131 7.48 4.37 -17.81
CA GLU A 131 8.21 4.12 -19.06
C GLU A 131 7.32 4.42 -20.27
N ALA A 132 6.09 3.91 -20.26
CA ALA A 132 5.07 4.12 -21.28
C ALA A 132 3.73 4.60 -20.66
N PRO A 133 2.75 5.05 -21.47
CA PRO A 133 1.36 5.11 -21.01
C PRO A 133 0.88 3.73 -20.51
N LEU A 134 0.05 3.73 -19.46
CA LEU A 134 -0.49 2.50 -18.89
C LEU A 134 -1.46 1.82 -19.86
N GLU A 135 -1.18 0.56 -20.14
CA GLU A 135 -2.06 -0.39 -20.79
C GLU A 135 -1.98 -1.71 -20.02
N HIS A 136 -3.13 -2.28 -19.65
CA HIS A 136 -3.23 -3.51 -18.88
C HIS A 136 -4.55 -4.22 -19.21
N HIS A 137 -4.47 -5.47 -19.63
CA HIS A 137 -5.61 -6.30 -20.01
C HIS A 137 -5.57 -7.61 -19.22
N GLY A 138 -6.14 -7.58 -18.01
CA GLY A 138 -6.18 -8.70 -17.07
C GLY A 138 -7.59 -9.19 -16.77
N GLU A 139 -7.70 -10.17 -15.87
CA GLU A 139 -9.00 -10.71 -15.46
C GLU A 139 -9.75 -9.71 -14.57
N HIS A 140 -9.03 -8.92 -13.79
CA HIS A 140 -9.62 -8.00 -12.79
C HIS A 140 -9.59 -6.54 -13.21
N TYR A 141 -8.62 -6.15 -14.04
CA TYR A 141 -8.47 -4.79 -14.52
C TYR A 141 -8.34 -4.80 -16.04
N ASP A 142 -9.13 -3.94 -16.68
CA ASP A 142 -9.06 -3.66 -18.12
C ASP A 142 -8.86 -2.15 -18.29
N ILE A 143 -7.64 -1.75 -18.64
CA ILE A 143 -7.21 -0.35 -18.68
C ILE A 143 -6.43 -0.12 -19.99
N PRO A 144 -6.95 0.71 -20.92
CA PRO A 144 -8.23 1.41 -20.87
C PRO A 144 -9.43 0.45 -20.90
N TYR A 145 -10.53 0.85 -20.26
CA TYR A 145 -11.75 0.04 -20.20
C TYR A 145 -12.42 -0.12 -21.57
N THR A 146 -12.67 -1.37 -21.97
CA THR A 146 -13.26 -1.75 -23.25
C THR A 146 -14.64 -2.42 -23.15
N GLY A 147 -15.28 -2.34 -21.98
CA GLY A 147 -16.61 -2.93 -21.77
C GLY A 147 -17.70 -2.32 -22.66
N THR A 148 -18.85 -3.00 -22.73
CA THR A 148 -19.96 -2.67 -23.65
C THR A 148 -20.59 -1.29 -23.40
N ASP A 149 -20.41 -0.74 -22.21
CA ASP A 149 -20.86 0.57 -21.77
C ASP A 149 -19.77 1.65 -21.88
N ALA A 150 -18.61 1.33 -22.47
CA ALA A 150 -17.56 2.31 -22.71
C ALA A 150 -17.98 3.36 -23.76
N THR A 151 -17.57 4.60 -23.54
CA THR A 151 -17.79 5.70 -24.50
C THR A 151 -16.90 5.62 -25.74
N GLY A 152 -15.88 4.75 -25.72
CA GLY A 152 -14.85 4.66 -26.76
C GLY A 152 -13.77 5.75 -26.70
N LEU A 153 -13.82 6.67 -25.72
CA LEU A 153 -12.85 7.76 -25.57
C LEU A 153 -11.64 7.39 -24.69
N GLY A 154 -11.68 6.24 -24.02
CA GLY A 154 -10.58 5.73 -23.20
C GLY A 154 -9.32 5.54 -24.03
N LYS A 155 -8.17 5.98 -23.51
CA LYS A 155 -6.85 5.76 -24.12
C LYS A 155 -5.80 5.55 -23.04
N PRO A 156 -4.67 4.89 -23.35
CA PRO A 156 -3.58 4.75 -22.40
C PRO A 156 -3.12 6.11 -21.90
N LEU A 157 -2.99 6.26 -20.57
CA LEU A 157 -2.55 7.49 -19.92
C LEU A 157 -1.26 7.27 -19.16
N LYS A 158 -0.44 8.31 -19.12
CA LYS A 158 0.81 8.34 -18.36
C LYS A 158 0.65 9.30 -17.19
N ILE A 159 1.11 8.92 -15.99
CA ILE A 159 1.04 9.81 -14.84
C ILE A 159 1.75 11.14 -15.14
N ILE A 160 1.09 12.25 -14.81
CA ILE A 160 1.57 13.61 -15.15
C ILE A 160 2.81 13.96 -14.35
N VAL A 161 2.79 13.66 -13.05
CA VAL A 161 3.92 13.90 -12.14
C VAL A 161 5.06 12.93 -12.41
N HIS A 162 6.26 13.32 -11.99
CA HIS A 162 7.44 12.47 -12.02
C HIS A 162 7.74 12.05 -10.58
N PRO A 163 7.46 10.80 -10.17
CA PRO A 163 7.89 10.31 -8.86
C PRO A 163 9.39 10.52 -8.68
N ARG A 164 9.84 10.76 -7.46
CA ARG A 164 11.26 10.85 -7.13
C ARG A 164 11.94 9.49 -7.29
N ARG A 165 11.21 8.41 -7.00
CA ARG A 165 11.62 7.02 -7.20
C ARG A 165 10.64 6.32 -8.14
N ALA A 166 11.15 5.72 -9.20
CA ALA A 166 10.38 4.84 -10.09
C ALA A 166 10.01 3.51 -9.41
N ASP A 167 10.75 3.15 -8.36
CA ASP A 167 10.76 1.88 -7.65
C ASP A 167 10.41 2.06 -6.16
N ILE A 168 9.34 2.82 -5.85
CA ILE A 168 8.84 2.95 -4.48
C ILE A 168 8.66 1.54 -3.88
N PRO A 169 9.31 1.21 -2.74
CA PRO A 169 9.22 -0.14 -2.17
C PRO A 169 7.78 -0.52 -1.83
N ILE A 170 7.35 -1.67 -2.33
CA ILE A 170 6.02 -2.24 -2.10
C ILE A 170 6.11 -3.39 -1.10
N TYR A 171 5.34 -3.30 -0.03
CA TYR A 171 5.20 -4.35 0.98
C TYR A 171 3.81 -4.97 0.88
N LEU A 172 3.71 -6.29 0.99
CA LEU A 172 2.41 -6.98 1.01
C LEU A 172 2.09 -7.52 2.40
N ALA A 173 0.91 -7.20 2.90
CA ALA A 173 0.32 -7.93 4.02
C ALA A 173 -0.29 -9.24 3.51
N ALA A 174 0.30 -10.35 3.93
CA ALA A 174 -0.07 -11.70 3.52
C ALA A 174 -0.09 -12.64 4.73
N ILE A 175 -1.04 -13.58 4.73
CA ILE A 175 -1.25 -14.51 5.85
C ILE A 175 -1.15 -15.96 5.41
N GLY A 176 -1.99 -16.38 4.45
CA GLY A 176 -2.02 -17.78 4.00
C GLY A 176 -0.81 -18.15 3.13
N PRO A 177 -0.41 -19.45 3.06
CA PRO A 177 0.81 -19.88 2.37
C PRO A 177 0.96 -19.35 0.95
N LYS A 178 -0.07 -19.48 0.11
CA LYS A 178 -0.06 -18.98 -1.27
C LYS A 178 0.07 -17.45 -1.36
N ASN A 179 -0.46 -16.73 -0.38
CA ASN A 179 -0.37 -15.27 -0.33
C ASN A 179 1.04 -14.83 0.10
N VAL A 180 1.67 -15.57 1.00
CA VAL A 180 3.06 -15.35 1.42
C VAL A 180 4.03 -15.69 0.28
N GLU A 181 3.78 -16.79 -0.43
CA GLU A 181 4.53 -17.16 -1.64
C GLU A 181 4.42 -16.07 -2.71
N LEU A 182 3.21 -15.59 -3.00
CA LEU A 182 3.00 -14.46 -3.91
C LEU A 182 3.75 -13.20 -3.43
N ALA A 183 3.70 -12.88 -2.15
CA ALA A 183 4.41 -11.73 -1.59
C ALA A 183 5.93 -11.85 -1.77
N ALA A 184 6.49 -13.04 -1.60
CA ALA A 184 7.92 -13.30 -1.86
C ALA A 184 8.30 -13.16 -3.35
N GLU A 185 7.35 -13.37 -4.26
CA GLU A 185 7.57 -13.27 -5.70
C GLU A 185 7.53 -11.82 -6.21
N ILE A 186 6.56 -11.00 -5.77
CA ILE A 186 6.24 -9.71 -6.42
C ILE A 186 6.50 -8.45 -5.58
N ALA A 187 6.76 -8.61 -4.28
CA ALA A 187 6.90 -7.50 -3.34
C ALA A 187 8.36 -7.33 -2.86
N ASP A 188 8.68 -6.13 -2.40
CA ASP A 188 9.98 -5.78 -1.82
C ASP A 188 10.04 -6.14 -0.32
N GLY A 189 8.90 -6.49 0.27
CA GLY A 189 8.81 -6.98 1.64
C GLY A 189 7.44 -7.54 1.99
N TRP A 190 7.41 -8.23 3.13
CA TRP A 190 6.22 -8.87 3.70
C TRP A 190 5.87 -8.24 5.05
N LEU A 191 4.59 -7.93 5.25
CA LEU A 191 4.02 -7.45 6.52
C LEU A 191 3.19 -8.58 7.15
N PRO A 192 3.80 -9.46 7.97
CA PRO A 192 3.06 -10.52 8.64
C PRO A 192 2.14 -10.00 9.75
N ILE A 193 1.13 -10.80 10.09
CA ILE A 193 0.37 -10.68 11.34
C ILE A 193 0.39 -12.02 12.08
N PHE A 194 0.47 -11.99 13.41
CA PHE A 194 0.56 -13.19 14.26
C PHE A 194 1.70 -14.14 13.90
N PHE A 195 2.80 -13.59 13.39
CA PHE A 195 3.96 -14.36 12.97
C PHE A 195 4.83 -14.80 14.14
N SER A 196 5.25 -16.06 14.10
CA SER A 196 6.29 -16.60 14.98
C SER A 196 7.45 -17.09 14.12
N PRO A 197 8.68 -16.57 14.33
CA PRO A 197 9.86 -17.03 13.58
C PRO A 197 10.18 -18.51 13.86
N TYR A 198 9.67 -19.07 14.96
CA TYR A 198 9.90 -20.46 15.35
C TYR A 198 8.92 -21.45 14.70
N ARG A 199 7.88 -20.96 14.00
CA ARG A 199 6.82 -21.79 13.42
C ARG A 199 6.69 -21.64 11.90
N LEU A 200 7.72 -21.14 11.22
CA LEU A 200 7.75 -20.96 9.76
C LEU A 200 7.40 -22.26 9.02
N LYS A 201 8.06 -23.36 9.38
CA LYS A 201 7.84 -24.68 8.76
C LYS A 201 6.42 -25.20 8.99
N ASP A 202 5.91 -25.08 10.21
CA ASP A 202 4.53 -25.47 10.55
C ASP A 202 3.49 -24.64 9.78
N ALA A 203 3.72 -23.33 9.65
CA ALA A 203 2.76 -22.39 9.09
C ALA A 203 2.78 -22.35 7.55
N TYR A 204 3.94 -22.56 6.93
CA TYR A 204 4.16 -22.30 5.51
C TYR A 204 4.82 -23.46 4.74
N GLY A 205 5.25 -24.53 5.40
CA GLY A 205 5.81 -25.72 4.75
C GLY A 205 7.22 -25.56 4.15
N ALA A 206 7.94 -24.48 4.51
CA ALA A 206 9.34 -24.25 4.10
C ALA A 206 10.34 -25.22 4.75
#